data_AF-A0A923YDM8-F1
#
_entry.id   AF-A0A923YDM8-F1
#
_cell.length_a   1.000
_cell.length_b   1.000
_cell.length_c   1.000
_cell.angle_alpha   90.00
_cell.angle_beta   90.00
_cell.angle_gamma   90.00
#
_symmetry.space_group_name_H-M   'P 1'
#
loop_
_entity.id
_entity.type
_entity.pdbx_description
1 polymer ?
#
loop_
_entity_poly.entity_id
_entity_poly.type
_entity_poly.pdbx_seq_one_letter_code
_entity_poly.pdbx_strand_id
1 'polypeptide(L)'
;MKKFLFITFLLIAISITICYYYFIILGGPVKKNMTINGCTVDYTYFITNNKYQIEKTHGHAYGNAIELFVANTEIASCLCESYLNKRNTPDSTALIDILNSKEYLDSKRYINNIGSFSTDTIKIESVCNDKDNYFGILLMD
;
A
#
# COMPACT_ATOMS: atom_id res chain seq x y z
N MET A 1 -22.08 -46.35 -12.25
CA MET A 1 -21.12 -45.32 -12.69
C MET A 1 -21.74 -43.93 -12.90
N LYS A 2 -22.83 -43.75 -13.66
CA LYS A 2 -23.43 -42.42 -13.93
C LYS A 2 -23.82 -41.61 -12.67
N LYS A 3 -24.41 -42.26 -11.66
CA LYS A 3 -24.78 -41.61 -10.38
C LYS A 3 -23.56 -41.16 -9.57
N PHE A 4 -22.48 -41.94 -9.58
CA PHE A 4 -21.24 -41.60 -8.89
C PHE A 4 -20.57 -40.38 -9.54
N LEU A 5 -20.46 -40.38 -10.87
CA LEU A 5 -19.96 -39.21 -11.63
C LEU A 5 -20.78 -37.94 -11.37
N PHE A 6 -22.11 -38.06 -11.35
CA PHE A 6 -22.98 -36.91 -11.07
C PHE A 6 -22.76 -36.33 -9.66
N ILE A 7 -22.65 -37.18 -8.64
CA ILE A 7 -22.38 -36.74 -7.26
C ILE A 7 -21.01 -36.07 -7.17
N THR A 8 -19.98 -36.63 -7.81
CA THR A 8 -18.65 -36.03 -7.84
C THR A 8 -18.66 -34.64 -8.50
N PHE A 9 -19.35 -34.48 -9.63
CA PHE A 9 -19.51 -33.17 -10.27
C PHE A 9 -20.25 -32.16 -9.40
N LEU A 10 -21.30 -32.59 -8.69
CA LEU A 10 -22.04 -31.73 -7.77
C LEU A 10 -21.15 -31.22 -6.63
N LEU A 11 -20.36 -32.10 -6.02
CA LEU A 11 -19.45 -31.74 -4.93
C LEU A 11 -18.35 -30.77 -5.39
N ILE A 12 -17.80 -30.98 -6.60
CA ILE A 12 -16.83 -30.05 -7.20
C ILE A 12 -17.47 -28.69 -7.43
N ALA A 13 -18.67 -28.64 -8.00
CA ALA A 13 -19.38 -27.38 -8.25
C ALA A 13 -19.64 -26.60 -6.95
N ILE A 14 -20.14 -27.28 -5.90
CA ILE A 14 -20.37 -26.67 -4.59
C ILE A 14 -19.05 -26.14 -3.98
N SER A 15 -17.97 -26.93 -4.06
CA SER A 15 -16.65 -26.51 -3.57
C SER A 15 -16.16 -25.25 -4.28
N ILE A 16 -16.29 -25.19 -5.62
CA ILE A 16 -15.94 -24.00 -6.41
C ILE A 16 -16.80 -22.79 -5.99
N THR A 17 -18.10 -22.96 -5.79
CA THR A 17 -18.99 -21.87 -5.38
C THR A 17 -18.65 -21.34 -3.98
N ILE A 18 -18.34 -22.23 -3.03
CA ILE A 18 -17.92 -21.84 -1.68
C ILE A 18 -16.59 -21.08 -1.73
N CYS A 19 -15.61 -21.59 -2.47
CA CYS A 19 -14.33 -20.90 -2.67
C CYS A 19 -14.54 -19.52 -3.32
N TYR A 20 -15.36 -19.43 -4.37
CA TYR A 20 -15.67 -18.17 -5.02
C TYR A 20 -16.32 -17.18 -4.05
N TYR A 21 -17.32 -17.61 -3.26
CA TYR A 21 -17.97 -16.77 -2.28
C TYR A 21 -16.98 -16.27 -1.22
N TYR A 22 -16.13 -17.14 -0.69
CA TYR A 22 -15.18 -16.79 0.36
C TYR A 22 -14.08 -15.85 -0.13
N PHE A 23 -13.53 -16.10 -1.32
CA PHE A 23 -12.42 -15.31 -1.85
C PHE A 23 -12.88 -14.01 -2.51
N ILE A 24 -14.02 -14.00 -3.21
CA ILE A 24 -14.46 -12.87 -4.04
C ILE A 24 -15.46 -11.96 -3.30
N ILE A 25 -16.34 -12.53 -2.47
CA ILE A 25 -17.36 -11.77 -1.75
C ILE A 25 -16.89 -11.46 -0.33
N LEU A 26 -16.32 -12.44 0.37
CA LEU A 26 -15.85 -12.27 1.76
C LEU A 26 -14.35 -12.00 1.88
N GLY A 27 -13.63 -11.78 0.78
CA GLY A 27 -12.18 -11.52 0.78
C GLY A 27 -11.83 -10.28 1.62
N GLY A 28 -11.67 -10.48 2.93
CA GLY A 28 -11.52 -9.44 3.93
C GLY A 28 -10.09 -8.89 4.03
N PRO A 29 -9.84 -8.03 5.04
CA PRO A 29 -8.51 -7.48 5.27
C PRO A 29 -7.54 -8.58 5.70
N VAL A 30 -6.40 -8.64 5.02
CA VAL A 30 -5.25 -9.47 5.39
C VAL A 30 -4.15 -8.54 5.87
N LYS A 31 -3.49 -8.87 6.99
CA LYS A 31 -2.31 -8.14 7.44
C LYS A 31 -1.10 -8.57 6.63
N LYS A 32 -0.37 -7.60 6.10
CA LYS A 32 0.92 -7.79 5.43
C LYS A 32 1.95 -6.91 6.11
N ASN A 33 3.22 -7.25 5.92
CA ASN A 33 4.33 -6.42 6.32
C ASN A 33 5.17 -6.05 5.09
N MET A 34 5.89 -4.95 5.22
CA MET A 34 6.90 -4.50 4.28
C MET A 34 8.15 -4.17 5.08
N THR A 35 9.31 -4.69 4.64
CA THR A 35 10.60 -4.36 5.25
C THR A 35 11.57 -3.86 4.19
N ILE A 36 12.14 -2.67 4.40
CA ILE A 36 13.15 -2.05 3.53
C ILE A 36 14.26 -1.47 4.41
N ASN A 37 15.50 -1.90 4.18
CA ASN A 37 16.71 -1.45 4.90
C ASN A 37 16.57 -1.39 6.43
N GLY A 38 15.83 -2.33 7.02
CA GLY A 38 15.61 -2.41 8.47
C GLY A 38 14.38 -1.65 8.97
N CYS A 39 13.74 -0.81 8.16
CA CYS A 39 12.44 -0.23 8.43
C CYS A 39 11.35 -1.26 8.13
N THR A 40 10.46 -1.56 9.09
CA THR A 40 9.36 -2.52 8.91
C THR A 40 8.03 -1.86 9.25
N VAL A 41 7.04 -2.02 8.36
CA VAL A 41 5.70 -1.47 8.52
C VAL A 41 4.67 -2.56 8.24
N ASP A 42 3.65 -2.63 9.10
CA ASP A 42 2.48 -3.48 8.89
C ASP A 42 1.38 -2.69 8.19
N TYR A 43 0.77 -3.25 7.16
CA TYR A 43 -0.33 -2.63 6.42
C TYR A 43 -1.44 -3.63 6.12
N THR A 44 -2.64 -3.12 5.83
CA THR A 44 -3.76 -3.96 5.47
C THR A 44 -3.86 -4.12 3.96
N TYR A 45 -4.08 -5.35 3.50
CA TYR A 45 -4.32 -5.69 2.11
C TYR A 45 -5.67 -6.35 1.94
N PHE A 46 -6.51 -5.79 1.08
CA PHE A 46 -7.83 -6.29 0.73
C PHE A 46 -7.74 -7.18 -0.51
N ILE A 47 -8.02 -8.49 -0.37
CA ILE A 47 -7.82 -9.51 -1.41
C ILE A 47 -8.53 -9.15 -2.72
N THR A 48 -9.76 -8.65 -2.63
CA THR A 48 -10.59 -8.39 -3.79
C THR A 48 -10.52 -6.93 -4.24
N ASN A 49 -9.73 -6.10 -3.54
CA ASN A 49 -9.63 -4.65 -3.73
C ASN A 49 -11.01 -3.99 -3.91
N ASN A 50 -12.04 -4.55 -3.25
CA ASN A 50 -13.42 -4.37 -3.66
C ASN A 50 -14.14 -3.33 -2.79
N LYS A 51 -15.11 -2.70 -3.47
CA LYS A 51 -16.12 -1.69 -3.13
C LYS A 51 -16.76 -1.72 -1.72
N TYR A 52 -16.51 -2.75 -0.91
CA TYR A 52 -17.08 -2.90 0.44
C TYR A 52 -16.61 -1.81 1.41
N GLN A 53 -15.40 -1.25 1.19
CA GLN A 53 -14.95 -0.06 1.92
C GLN A 53 -15.68 1.19 1.42
N ILE A 54 -15.88 1.37 0.10
CA ILE A 54 -16.55 2.55 -0.48
C ILE A 54 -17.96 2.78 0.12
N GLU A 55 -18.71 1.71 0.40
CA GLU A 55 -20.03 1.82 1.06
C GLU A 55 -19.95 2.12 2.58
N LYS A 56 -18.88 1.71 3.27
CA LYS A 56 -18.70 1.98 4.71
C LYS A 56 -17.98 3.28 5.02
N THR A 57 -17.14 3.78 4.11
CA THR A 57 -16.32 5.01 4.27
C THR A 57 -16.93 6.20 3.52
N HIS A 58 -18.25 6.19 3.27
CA HIS A 58 -18.96 7.30 2.62
C HIS A 58 -18.38 7.74 1.26
N GLY A 59 -17.81 6.82 0.48
CA GLY A 59 -17.25 7.13 -0.84
C GLY A 59 -15.78 7.55 -0.84
N HIS A 60 -15.11 7.62 0.31
CA HIS A 60 -13.66 7.81 0.38
C HIS A 60 -12.98 6.46 0.16
N ALA A 61 -12.41 6.26 -1.03
CA ALA A 61 -11.91 4.97 -1.52
C ALA A 61 -10.65 4.48 -0.78
N TYR A 62 -10.78 4.04 0.48
CA TYR A 62 -9.74 3.31 1.21
C TYR A 62 -9.58 1.90 0.63
N GLY A 63 -8.70 1.78 -0.36
CA GLY A 63 -8.34 0.53 -1.04
C GLY A 63 -6.86 0.21 -0.92
N ASN A 64 -6.41 -0.85 -1.60
CA ASN A 64 -5.02 -1.32 -1.51
C ASN A 64 -3.99 -0.26 -1.89
N ALA A 65 -4.34 0.65 -2.81
CA ALA A 65 -3.46 1.73 -3.23
C ALA A 65 -3.19 2.74 -2.10
N ILE A 66 -4.21 3.08 -1.30
CA ILE A 66 -4.05 3.99 -0.16
C ILE A 66 -3.28 3.31 0.96
N GLU A 67 -3.60 2.06 1.29
CA GLU A 67 -2.85 1.28 2.28
C GLU A 67 -1.36 1.15 1.92
N LEU A 68 -1.07 0.90 0.64
CA LEU A 68 0.30 0.82 0.15
C LEU A 68 1.00 2.19 0.14
N PHE A 69 0.27 3.26 -0.20
CA PHE A 69 0.78 4.62 -0.07
C PHE A 69 1.17 4.94 1.38
N VAL A 70 0.27 4.68 2.33
CA VAL A 70 0.51 4.88 3.77
C VAL A 70 1.73 4.08 4.23
N ALA A 71 1.80 2.80 3.88
CA ALA A 71 2.94 1.96 4.21
C ALA A 71 4.26 2.51 3.64
N ASN A 72 4.25 2.95 2.38
CA ASN A 72 5.41 3.57 1.74
C ASN A 72 5.83 4.87 2.43
N THR A 73 4.89 5.72 2.84
CA THR A 73 5.21 6.97 3.56
C THR A 73 5.81 6.70 4.94
N GLU A 74 5.33 5.68 5.64
CA GLU A 74 5.88 5.30 6.95
C GLU A 74 7.29 4.69 6.82
N ILE A 75 7.51 3.82 5.81
CA ILE A 75 8.84 3.33 5.46
C ILE A 75 9.77 4.50 5.11
N ALA A 76 9.33 5.43 4.26
CA ALA A 76 10.14 6.57 3.86
C ALA A 76 10.50 7.48 5.06
N SER A 77 9.57 7.70 5.99
CA SER A 77 9.83 8.46 7.21
C SER A 77 10.93 7.80 8.06
N CYS A 78 10.89 6.47 8.23
CA CYS A 78 11.94 5.72 8.91
C CYS A 78 13.29 5.77 8.16
N LEU A 79 13.28 5.61 6.83
CA LEU A 79 14.49 5.70 6.02
C LEU A 79 15.14 7.09 6.10
N CYS A 80 14.34 8.16 6.22
CA CYS A 80 14.85 9.51 6.41
C CYS A 80 15.64 9.67 7.72
N GLU A 81 15.25 9.02 8.81
CA GLU A 81 16.00 9.08 10.06
C GLU A 81 17.40 8.45 9.91
N SER A 82 17.47 7.30 9.23
CA SER A 82 18.73 6.63 8.92
C SER A 82 19.58 7.43 7.92
N TYR A 83 18.95 7.98 6.88
CA TYR A 83 19.60 8.80 5.86
C TYR A 83 20.18 10.11 6.43
N LEU A 84 19.43 10.85 7.25
CA LEU A 84 19.93 12.11 7.82
C LEU A 84 21.14 11.90 8.74
N ASN A 85 21.24 10.72 9.36
CA ASN A 85 22.38 10.37 10.21
C ASN A 85 23.60 9.93 9.38
N LYS A 86 23.42 9.04 8.40
CA LYS A 86 24.54 8.35 7.71
C LYS A 86 24.74 8.71 6.25
N ARG A 87 23.75 9.32 5.60
CA ARG A 87 23.68 9.62 4.16
C ARG A 87 24.05 8.42 3.28
N ASN A 88 23.54 7.24 3.64
CA ASN A 88 23.94 6.01 2.97
C ASN A 88 23.20 5.83 1.62
N THR A 89 23.87 5.15 0.68
CA THR A 89 23.32 4.91 -0.66
C THR A 89 22.07 4.03 -0.64
N PRO A 90 21.98 2.93 0.15
CA PRO A 90 20.78 2.08 0.17
C PRO A 90 19.50 2.83 0.51
N ASP A 91 19.53 3.70 1.52
CA ASP A 91 18.36 4.49 1.94
C ASP A 91 18.03 5.56 0.90
N SER A 92 19.06 6.16 0.29
CA SER A 92 18.86 7.14 -0.80
C SER A 92 18.12 6.52 -1.99
N THR A 93 18.53 5.32 -2.41
CA THR A 93 17.89 4.60 -3.52
C THR A 93 16.45 4.25 -3.18
N ALA A 94 16.21 3.67 -2.00
CA ALA A 94 14.86 3.31 -1.56
C ALA A 94 13.94 4.53 -1.44
N LEU A 95 14.44 5.66 -0.93
CA LEU A 95 13.68 6.91 -0.86
C LEU A 95 13.31 7.43 -2.25
N ILE A 96 14.23 7.39 -3.22
CA ILE A 96 13.92 7.81 -4.60
C ILE A 96 12.90 6.88 -5.25
N ASP A 97 13.02 5.57 -5.05
CA ASP A 97 12.07 4.59 -5.57
C ASP A 97 10.66 4.85 -5.01
N ILE A 98 10.53 5.13 -3.72
CA ILE A 98 9.26 5.49 -3.09
C ILE A 98 8.73 6.82 -3.65
N LEU A 99 9.56 7.85 -3.70
CA LEU A 99 9.18 9.19 -4.17
C LEU A 99 8.82 9.24 -5.67
N ASN A 100 9.23 8.24 -6.44
CA ASN A 100 8.91 8.07 -7.85
C ASN A 100 7.86 6.97 -8.10
N SER A 101 7.43 6.27 -7.05
CA SER A 101 6.39 5.25 -7.15
C SER A 101 5.06 5.86 -7.62
N LYS A 102 4.30 5.09 -8.38
CA LYS A 102 3.01 5.54 -8.93
C LYS A 102 2.05 5.91 -7.80
N GLU A 103 2.01 5.11 -6.75
CA GLU A 103 1.15 5.27 -5.59
C GLU A 103 1.43 6.59 -4.85
N TYR A 104 2.71 6.94 -4.69
CA TYR A 104 3.11 8.20 -4.10
C TYR A 104 2.73 9.38 -5.01
N LEU A 105 3.03 9.31 -6.31
CA LEU A 105 2.72 10.39 -7.25
C LEU A 105 1.22 10.63 -7.41
N ASP A 106 0.42 9.57 -7.49
CA ASP A 106 -1.04 9.64 -7.62
C ASP A 106 -1.69 10.20 -6.36
N SER A 107 -1.23 9.80 -5.16
CA SER A 107 -1.75 10.30 -3.88
C SER A 107 -1.31 11.74 -3.62
N LYS A 108 -0.07 12.09 -4.00
CA LYS A 108 0.47 13.45 -3.87
C LYS A 108 -0.22 14.47 -4.78
N ARG A 109 -0.84 14.05 -5.90
CA ARG A 109 -1.70 14.95 -6.69
C ARG A 109 -2.83 15.57 -5.85
N TYR A 110 -3.20 14.92 -4.74
CA TYR A 110 -4.18 15.42 -3.77
C TYR A 110 -3.56 16.24 -2.62
N ILE A 111 -2.24 16.18 -2.39
CA ILE A 111 -1.54 16.74 -1.22
C ILE A 111 -0.71 18.01 -1.54
N ASN A 112 -0.65 18.49 -2.79
CA ASN A 112 -0.07 19.80 -3.19
C ASN A 112 1.42 20.10 -2.82
N ASN A 113 2.20 19.17 -2.28
CA ASN A 113 3.47 19.50 -1.62
C ASN A 113 4.77 19.10 -2.33
N ILE A 114 4.91 19.21 -3.67
CA ILE A 114 6.25 18.97 -4.27
C ILE A 114 6.68 20.13 -5.13
N GLY A 115 7.71 20.81 -4.65
CA GLY A 115 8.53 21.70 -5.47
C GLY A 115 9.29 20.92 -6.54
N SER A 116 9.65 21.59 -7.63
CA SER A 116 10.60 21.03 -8.59
C SER A 116 12.00 21.02 -7.97
N PHE A 117 12.65 19.87 -7.95
CA PHE A 117 14.02 19.73 -7.47
C PHE A 117 14.98 19.55 -8.65
N SER A 118 16.16 20.16 -8.55
CA SER A 118 17.19 20.08 -9.60
C SER A 118 17.95 18.75 -9.60
N THR A 119 18.01 18.06 -8.46
CA THR A 119 18.66 16.75 -8.31
C THR A 119 17.93 15.86 -7.31
N ASP A 120 18.11 14.55 -7.44
CA ASP A 120 17.58 13.56 -6.50
C ASP A 120 18.15 13.74 -5.08
N THR A 121 19.41 14.13 -4.94
CA THR A 121 20.01 14.43 -3.62
C THR A 121 19.29 15.59 -2.93
N ILE A 122 19.06 16.70 -3.64
CA ILE A 122 18.37 17.86 -3.07
C ILE A 122 16.91 17.52 -2.75
N LYS A 123 16.27 16.70 -3.60
CA LYS A 123 14.92 16.17 -3.34
C LYS A 123 14.88 15.39 -2.03
N ILE A 124 15.79 14.42 -1.83
CA ILE A 124 15.84 13.61 -0.61
C ILE A 124 16.13 14.47 0.62
N GLU A 125 17.14 15.36 0.54
CA GLU A 125 17.48 16.24 1.66
C GLU A 125 16.31 17.15 2.05
N SER A 126 15.62 17.76 1.07
CA SER A 126 14.45 18.59 1.33
C SER A 126 13.31 17.78 1.96
N VAL A 127 13.02 16.61 1.39
CA VAL A 127 11.92 15.75 1.85
C VAL A 127 12.19 15.23 3.26
N CYS A 128 13.40 14.76 3.55
CA CYS A 128 13.73 14.20 4.85
C CYS A 128 13.82 15.25 5.96
N ASN A 129 14.31 16.46 5.65
CA ASN A 129 14.34 17.55 6.62
C ASN A 129 12.94 18.06 6.98
N ASP A 130 11.95 17.83 6.12
CA ASP A 130 10.55 18.21 6.33
C ASP A 130 9.61 17.00 6.23
N LYS A 131 10.06 15.86 6.77
CA LYS A 131 9.40 14.56 6.57
C LYS A 131 7.93 14.56 6.99
N ASP A 132 7.56 15.35 7.99
CA ASP A 132 6.18 15.43 8.47
C ASP A 132 5.25 16.10 7.44
N ASN A 133 5.75 17.05 6.63
CA ASN A 133 4.94 17.66 5.56
C ASN A 133 4.86 16.81 4.29
N TYR A 134 5.87 15.96 4.05
CA TYR A 134 5.94 15.10 2.85
C TYR A 134 5.37 13.70 3.06
N PHE A 135 5.50 13.16 4.27
CA PHE A 135 5.08 11.81 4.64
C PHE A 135 4.08 11.79 5.79
N GLY A 136 3.72 12.96 6.36
CA GLY A 136 2.65 13.04 7.35
C GLY A 136 1.34 12.55 6.76
N ILE A 137 0.75 11.56 7.42
CA ILE A 137 -0.56 11.03 7.03
C ILE A 137 -1.59 12.08 7.43
N LEU A 138 -2.09 12.83 6.44
CA LEU A 138 -3.36 13.54 6.59
C LEU A 138 -4.45 12.47 6.65
N LEU A 139 -4.80 12.03 7.86
CA LEU A 139 -6.05 11.33 8.09
C LEU A 139 -7.15 12.31 7.71
N MET A 140 -7.67 12.19 6.50
CA MET A 140 -8.95 12.80 6.15
C MET A 140 -10.00 12.06 6.96
N ASP A 141 -10.43 12.67 8.06
CA ASP A 141 -11.63 12.31 8.81
C ASP A 141 -12.87 12.29 7.90
#